data_AF-A0A8H4V2M5-F1
#
_entry.id   AF-A0A8H4V2M5-F1
#
_cell.length_a   1.000
_cell.length_b   1.000
_cell.length_c   1.000
_cell.angle_alpha   90.00
_cell.angle_beta   90.00
_cell.angle_gamma   90.00
#
_symmetry.space_group_name_H-M   'P 1'
#
loop_
_entity.id
_entity.type
_entity.pdbx_description
1 polymer ?
#
loop_
_entity_poly.entity_id
_entity_poly.type
_entity_poly.pdbx_seq_one_letter_code
_entity_poly.pdbx_strand_id
1 'polypeptide(L)'
;MSLSHLAHVCSHLNNVTKARLGLTSIVDTKMHRNLILAMQQQGLIGTIVRGGRSPPPPHLLLGQPNATSAADGATAAASGVIETEPVTQANVASRRLWLGLKYWQSEPVLGKITA
;
A
#
# COMPACT_ATOMS: atom_id res chain seq x y z
N MET A 1 6.86 -18.37 6.68
CA MET A 1 7.24 -17.04 6.19
C MET A 1 8.71 -17.12 5.81
N SER A 2 9.04 -17.11 4.53
CA SER A 2 10.43 -17.27 4.07
C SER A 2 11.05 -15.90 3.79
N LEU A 3 12.33 -15.74 4.09
CA LEU A 3 13.12 -14.56 3.72
C LEU A 3 13.13 -14.33 2.19
N SER A 4 12.85 -15.36 1.39
CA SER A 4 12.71 -15.22 -0.07
C SER A 4 11.53 -14.33 -0.47
N HIS A 5 10.39 -14.37 0.23
CA HIS A 5 9.26 -13.47 -0.06
C HIS A 5 9.60 -12.02 0.23
N LEU A 6 10.40 -11.78 1.28
CA LEU A 6 10.91 -10.45 1.59
C LEU A 6 11.83 -9.95 0.47
N ALA A 7 12.75 -10.78 -0.03
CA ALA A 7 13.64 -10.41 -1.14
C ALA A 7 12.86 -10.02 -2.41
N HIS A 8 11.74 -10.70 -2.70
CA HIS A 8 10.84 -10.31 -3.78
C HIS A 8 10.19 -8.95 -3.54
N VAL A 9 9.75 -8.65 -2.32
CA VAL A 9 9.18 -7.33 -1.97
C VAL A 9 10.24 -6.23 -2.10
N CYS A 10 11.45 -6.43 -1.60
CA CYS A 10 12.55 -5.47 -1.74
C CYS A 10 12.89 -5.20 -3.21
N SER A 11 12.97 -6.26 -4.03
CA SER A 11 13.22 -6.13 -5.47
C SER A 11 12.08 -5.43 -6.20
N HIS A 12 10.83 -5.73 -5.84
CA HIS A 12 9.64 -5.05 -6.38
C HIS A 12 9.67 -3.56 -6.05
N LEU A 13 9.92 -3.18 -4.79
CA LEU A 13 10.01 -1.79 -4.39
C LEU A 13 11.10 -1.02 -5.15
N ASN A 14 12.27 -1.64 -5.37
CA ASN A 14 13.33 -1.04 -6.20
C ASN A 14 12.90 -0.82 -7.65
N ASN A 15 12.12 -1.74 -8.23
CA ASN A 15 11.64 -1.58 -9.61
C ASN A 15 10.59 -0.47 -9.69
N VAL A 16 9.71 -0.39 -8.70
CA VAL A 16 8.64 0.62 -8.63
C VAL A 16 9.21 2.03 -8.44
N THR A 17 10.23 2.19 -7.58
CA THR A 17 10.89 3.51 -7.39
C THR A 17 11.65 3.95 -8.64
N LYS A 18 12.32 3.03 -9.32
CA LYS A 18 12.96 3.32 -10.63
C LYS A 18 11.93 3.71 -11.70
N ALA A 19 10.76 3.07 -11.69
CA ALA A 19 9.66 3.40 -12.59
C ALA A 19 8.88 4.67 -12.20
N ARG A 20 9.23 5.32 -11.08
CA ARG A 20 8.61 6.56 -10.58
C ARG A 20 7.10 6.44 -10.35
N LEU A 21 6.63 5.27 -9.94
CA LEU A 21 5.22 5.04 -9.63
C LEU A 21 4.88 5.62 -8.25
N GLY A 22 3.81 6.41 -8.15
CA GLY A 22 3.34 6.98 -6.88
C GLY A 22 2.69 5.96 -5.94
N LEU A 23 2.21 4.84 -6.48
CA LEU A 23 1.41 3.87 -5.76
C LEU A 23 1.72 2.45 -6.25
N THR A 24 1.79 1.49 -5.32
CA THR A 24 2.07 0.09 -5.64
C THR A 24 1.36 -0.86 -4.69
N SER A 25 1.18 -2.12 -5.11
CA SER A 25 0.59 -3.17 -4.27
C SER A 25 1.62 -4.25 -3.92
N ILE A 26 1.53 -4.78 -2.71
CA ILE A 26 2.26 -5.96 -2.24
C ILE A 26 1.29 -6.95 -1.57
N VAL A 27 1.74 -8.18 -1.35
CA VAL A 27 0.94 -9.23 -0.67
C VAL A 27 0.75 -8.86 0.81
N ASP A 28 -0.48 -8.96 1.30
CA ASP A 28 -0.82 -8.72 2.71
C ASP A 28 -0.38 -9.90 3.59
N THR A 29 0.76 -9.75 4.24
CA THR A 29 1.25 -10.66 5.27
C THR A 29 1.58 -9.87 6.54
N LYS A 30 1.52 -10.52 7.70
CA LYS A 30 1.85 -9.87 8.99
C LYS A 30 3.30 -9.33 8.98
N MET A 31 4.24 -10.08 8.41
CA MET A 31 5.64 -9.68 8.31
C MET A 31 5.79 -8.41 7.46
N HIS A 32 5.25 -8.41 6.24
CA HIS A 32 5.34 -7.24 5.35
C HIS A 32 4.65 -6.03 5.98
N ARG A 33 3.48 -6.22 6.58
CA ARG A 33 2.75 -5.12 7.24
C ARG A 33 3.56 -4.47 8.35
N ASN A 34 4.21 -5.25 9.21
CA ASN A 34 5.03 -4.73 10.30
C ASN A 34 6.25 -3.96 9.77
N LEU A 35 6.91 -4.49 8.73
CA LEU A 35 8.04 -3.82 8.09
C LEU A 35 7.62 -2.47 7.48
N ILE A 36 6.56 -2.48 6.67
CA ILE A 36 6.06 -1.27 6.01
C ILE A 36 5.59 -0.24 7.04
N LEU A 37 4.95 -0.67 8.13
CA LEU A 37 4.55 0.23 9.20
C LEU A 37 5.77 0.91 9.85
N ALA A 38 6.85 0.17 10.10
CA ALA A 38 8.11 0.74 10.58
C ALA A 38 8.72 1.73 9.57
N MET A 39 8.69 1.41 8.27
CA MET A 39 9.18 2.32 7.22
C MET A 39 8.32 3.58 7.07
N GLN A 40 7.01 3.47 7.31
CA GLN A 40 6.10 4.62 7.34
C GLN A 40 6.43 5.53 8.55
N GLN A 41 6.64 4.94 9.73
CA GLN A 41 7.04 5.68 10.94
C GLN A 41 8.38 6.40 10.77
N GLN A 42 9.33 5.80 10.03
CA GLN A 42 10.61 6.42 9.67
C GLN A 42 10.49 7.46 8.53
N GLY A 43 9.29 7.63 7.95
CA GLY A 43 9.05 8.61 6.90
C GLY A 43 9.46 8.17 5.48
N LEU A 44 9.95 6.95 5.29
CA LEU A 44 10.37 6.41 3.99
C LEU A 44 9.19 6.14 3.05
N ILE A 45 8.08 5.65 3.61
CA ILE A 45 6.82 5.40 2.90
C ILE A 45 5.81 6.49 3.28
N GLY A 46 4.93 6.87 2.34
CA GLY A 46 3.89 7.86 2.56
C GLY A 46 2.69 7.29 3.28
N THR A 47 2.01 6.35 2.64
CA THR A 47 0.77 5.77 3.14
C THR A 47 0.77 4.25 3.02
N ILE A 48 0.06 3.61 3.94
CA ILE A 48 -0.23 2.18 3.91
C ILE A 48 -1.74 2.01 4.01
N VAL A 49 -2.32 1.31 3.03
CA VAL A 49 -3.75 1.01 3.00
C VAL A 49 -3.94 -0.45 2.65
N ARG A 50 -4.83 -1.13 3.36
CA ARG A 50 -5.26 -2.48 2.99
C ARG A 50 -6.42 -2.38 2.00
N GLY A 51 -6.35 -3.13 0.91
CA GLY A 51 -7.40 -3.16 -0.11
C GLY A 51 -7.46 -4.49 -0.86
N GLY A 52 -8.30 -4.53 -1.89
CA GLY A 52 -8.38 -5.66 -2.81
C GLY A 52 -7.30 -5.61 -3.90
N ARG A 53 -7.57 -6.31 -5.02
CA ARG A 53 -6.69 -6.34 -6.21
C ARG A 53 -6.70 -5.04 -7.02
N SER A 54 -7.78 -4.27 -6.94
CA SER A 54 -7.89 -2.94 -7.56
C SER A 54 -7.27 -1.89 -6.65
N PRO A 55 -6.59 -0.85 -7.19
CA PRO A 55 -6.12 0.27 -6.39
C PRO A 55 -7.30 0.94 -5.69
N PRO A 56 -7.13 1.33 -4.41
CA PRO A 56 -8.14 2.11 -3.71
C PRO A 56 -8.28 3.50 -4.35
N PRO A 57 -9.49 4.09 -4.34
CA PRO A 57 -9.69 5.45 -4.81
C PRO A 57 -8.79 6.45 -4.06
N PRO A 58 -8.34 7.53 -4.71
CA PRO A 58 -7.66 8.62 -4.03
C PRO A 58 -8.64 9.37 -3.13
N HIS A 59 -8.18 9.79 -1.96
CA HIS A 59 -8.89 10.71 -1.07
C HIS A 59 -8.98 12.08 -1.73
N LEU A 60 -10.19 12.67 -1.75
CA LEU A 60 -10.49 13.90 -2.50
C LEU A 60 -9.60 15.10 -2.12
N LEU A 61 -9.19 15.20 -0.85
CA LEU A 61 -8.40 16.33 -0.35
C LEU A 61 -6.88 16.08 -0.33
N LEU A 62 -6.47 14.84 -0.06
CA LEU A 62 -5.08 14.49 0.17
C LEU A 62 -4.44 13.85 -1.06
N GLY A 63 -5.24 13.41 -2.05
CA GLY A 63 -4.78 12.64 -3.21
C GLY A 63 -4.17 11.28 -2.87
N GLN A 64 -4.16 10.90 -1.59
CA GLN A 64 -3.60 9.66 -1.06
C GLN A 64 -4.60 8.51 -1.19
N PRO A 65 -4.18 7.26 -1.36
CA PRO A 65 -5.09 6.12 -1.33
C PRO A 65 -5.87 6.13 -0.01
N ASN A 66 -7.21 6.11 -0.05
CA ASN A 66 -8.04 5.99 1.15
C ASN A 66 -8.33 4.51 1.44
N ALA A 67 -8.58 4.19 2.71
CA ALA A 67 -8.98 2.84 3.12
C ALA A 67 -10.46 2.54 2.79
N THR A 68 -11.05 3.27 1.85
CA THR A 68 -12.45 3.11 1.47
C THR A 68 -12.57 1.91 0.55
N SER A 69 -13.25 0.89 1.05
CA SER A 69 -13.69 -0.29 0.31
C SER A 69 -14.70 0.11 -0.76
N ALA A 70 -14.22 0.63 -1.89
CA ALA A 70 -15.01 0.71 -3.10
C ALA A 70 -15.09 -0.69 -3.74
N ALA A 71 -15.89 -1.58 -3.15
CA ALA A 71 -16.77 -2.37 -4.00
C ALA A 71 -17.87 -1.37 -4.42
N ASP A 72 -17.83 -0.93 -5.67
CA ASP A 72 -18.74 0.05 -6.29
C ASP A 72 -18.41 1.52 -5.99
N GLY A 73 -17.72 2.16 -6.94
CA GLY A 73 -17.29 3.57 -6.90
C GLY A 73 -18.40 4.60 -7.05
N ALA A 74 -19.51 4.51 -6.30
CA ALA A 74 -20.61 5.48 -6.43
C ALA A 74 -21.29 5.95 -5.13
N THR A 75 -21.17 5.29 -3.97
CA THR A 75 -22.09 5.60 -2.83
C THR A 75 -21.45 5.66 -1.43
N ALA A 76 -20.26 6.23 -1.27
CA ALA A 76 -19.60 6.35 0.05
C ALA A 76 -19.26 7.80 0.48
N ALA A 77 -19.84 8.82 -0.17
CA ALA A 77 -19.54 10.22 0.14
C ALA A 77 -20.28 10.78 1.38
N ALA A 78 -21.19 10.02 2.01
CA ALA A 78 -22.18 10.56 2.96
C ALA A 78 -22.11 10.05 4.41
N SER A 79 -21.32 9.02 4.74
CA SER A 79 -21.25 8.50 6.12
C SER A 79 -19.82 8.44 6.60
N GLY A 80 -19.49 9.25 7.61
CA GLY A 80 -18.16 9.47 8.17
C GLY A 80 -17.52 8.29 8.90
N VAL A 81 -17.90 7.05 8.57
CA VAL A 81 -17.27 5.83 9.09
C VAL A 81 -16.84 4.98 7.89
N ILE A 82 -15.55 5.07 7.56
CA ILE A 82 -14.93 4.32 6.47
C ILE A 82 -14.48 2.97 7.03
N GLU A 83 -15.36 1.97 6.98
CA GLU A 83 -15.02 0.62 7.44
C GLU A 83 -14.32 -0.15 6.33
N THR A 84 -13.02 -0.40 6.51
CA THR A 84 -12.32 -1.41 5.72
C THR A 84 -13.03 -2.76 5.88
N GLU A 85 -13.41 -3.40 4.77
CA GLU A 85 -14.00 -4.74 4.79
C GLU A 85 -13.15 -5.67 5.67
N PRO A 86 -13.76 -6.35 6.67
CA PRO A 86 -13.01 -7.23 7.56
C PRO A 86 -12.34 -8.35 6.77
N VAL A 87 -11.11 -8.71 7.16
CA VAL A 87 -10.39 -9.80 6.50
C VAL A 87 -10.94 -11.13 6.99
N THR A 88 -11.59 -11.87 6.11
CA THR A 88 -12.19 -13.19 6.35
C THR A 88 -11.44 -14.25 5.55
N GLN A 89 -11.73 -15.53 5.82
CA GLN A 89 -11.14 -16.64 5.07
C GLN A 89 -11.50 -16.60 3.56
N ALA A 90 -12.67 -16.05 3.21
CA ALA A 90 -13.12 -15.93 1.83
C ALA A 90 -12.34 -14.86 1.05
N ASN A 91 -11.90 -13.78 1.71
CA ASN A 91 -11.29 -12.63 1.03
C ASN A 91 -9.77 -12.53 1.21
N VAL A 92 -9.16 -13.25 2.17
CA VAL A 92 -7.73 -13.11 2.52
C VAL A 92 -6.78 -13.27 1.34
N ALA A 93 -7.08 -14.19 0.41
CA ALA A 93 -6.26 -14.44 -0.78
C ALA A 93 -6.29 -13.28 -1.80
N SER A 94 -7.33 -12.45 -1.76
CA SER A 94 -7.50 -11.28 -2.63
C SER A 94 -6.90 -10.00 -2.07
N ARG A 95 -6.57 -9.99 -0.77
CA ARG A 95 -6.12 -8.78 -0.06
C ARG A 95 -4.70 -8.41 -0.43
N ARG A 96 -4.47 -7.11 -0.59
CA ARG A 96 -3.17 -6.50 -0.85
C ARG A 96 -2.94 -5.32 0.09
N LEU A 97 -1.67 -5.03 0.33
CA LEU A 97 -1.25 -3.78 0.95
C LEU A 97 -0.86 -2.82 -0.18
N TRP A 98 -1.57 -1.71 -0.24
CA TRP A 98 -1.31 -0.59 -1.12
C TRP A 98 -0.39 0.40 -0.41
N LEU A 99 0.69 0.76 -1.08
CA LEU A 99 1.75 1.61 -0.57
C LEU A 99 1.81 2.90 -1.39
N GLY A 100 1.74 4.04 -0.71
CA GLY A 100 2.05 5.35 -1.30
C GLY A 100 3.55 5.62 -1.19
N LEU A 101 4.21 5.78 -2.35
CA LEU A 101 5.64 6.08 -2.40
C LEU A 101 5.89 7.59 -2.39
N LYS A 102 7.03 7.97 -1.81
CA LYS A 102 7.46 9.37 -1.68
C LYS A 102 8.58 9.69 -2.65
N TYR A 103 8.47 10.86 -3.26
CA TYR A 103 9.48 11.44 -4.14
C TYR A 103 9.74 12.88 -3.71
N TRP A 104 11.00 13.26 -3.67
CA TRP A 104 11.45 14.61 -3.32
C TRP A 104 12.52 15.06 -4.31
N GLN A 105 12.40 16.27 -4.85
CA GLN A 105 13.33 16.79 -5.87
C GLN A 105 13.55 15.82 -7.05
N SER A 106 12.48 15.18 -7.52
CA SER A 106 12.56 14.16 -8.58
C SER A 106 13.44 12.94 -8.25
N GLU A 107 13.72 12.67 -6.97
CA GLU A 107 14.39 11.45 -6.51
C GLU A 107 13.49 10.65 -5.55
N PRO A 108 13.55 9.30 -5.54
CA PRO A 108 12.77 8.49 -4.63
C PRO A 108 13.33 8.55 -3.20
N VAL A 109 12.49 8.87 -2.21
CA VAL A 109 12.89 8.95 -0.79
C VAL A 109 13.34 7.58 -0.27
N LEU A 110 12.74 6.51 -0.78
CA LEU A 110 13.03 5.13 -0.39
C LEU A 110 14.44 4.67 -0.82
N GLY A 111 15.03 5.30 -1.84
CA GLY A 111 16.33 4.92 -2.39
C GLY A 111 16.38 3.48 -2.90
N LYS A 112 17.49 2.78 -2.60
CA LYS A 112 17.72 1.36 -2.93
C LYS A 112 17.59 0.51 -1.68
N ILE A 113 16.74 -0.52 -1.75
CA ILE A 113 16.57 -1.53 -0.71
C ILE A 113 17.39 -2.78 -1.07
N THR A 114 18.18 -3.28 -0.12
CA THR A 114 18.90 -4.55 -0.25
C THR A 114 18.36 -5.55 0.77
N ALA A 115 18.18 -6.79 0.32
CA ALA A 115 17.69 -7.89 1.15
C ALA A 115 18.85 -8.73 1.70
#